data_AF-K1U7F0-F1
#
_entry.id   AF-K1U7F0-F1
#
_cell.length_a   1.000
_cell.length_b   1.000
_cell.length_c   1.000
_cell.angle_alpha   90.00
_cell.angle_beta   90.00
_cell.angle_gamma   90.00
#
_symmetry.space_group_name_H-M   'P 1'
#
loop_
_entity.id
_entity.type
_entity.pdbx_description
1 polymer ?
#
loop_
_entity_poly.entity_id
_entity_poly.type
_entity_poly.pdbx_seq_one_letter_code
_entity_poly.pdbx_strand_id
1 'polypeptide(L)'
;VSSQLIEAGVDVSFDCVIRSMAALPSVAQASGRCNRNAERKCRTVYLVKTYNLENLDRLPELRNGREATRHLLQQLQRDADLLEPESILRYYQLYYAESQQQERMGDPVELKGYIPPKTVNLFDLLSDNQESVLAWKETTGKQKFPNYLLRQAFATAERNFHALEDITTPVVVPYGEDGADMATRLSSSKPLTPKMLRDAQRFTVGITTNEKIRLADQGALYTVKEGAVTILNKEYYDDEKGIQTSPGFMPIQFA
;
A
#
# COMPACT_ATOMS: atom_id res chain seq x y z
N VAL A 1 -9.34 -25.25 3.92
CA VAL A 1 -8.26 -24.39 3.37
C VAL A 1 -8.83 -23.00 3.22
N SER A 2 -8.17 -21.96 3.75
CA SER A 2 -8.66 -20.58 3.71
C SER A 2 -7.50 -19.61 3.60
N SER A 3 -7.76 -18.40 3.08
CA SER A 3 -6.88 -17.23 3.22
C SER A 3 -7.10 -16.55 4.59
N GLN A 4 -6.53 -15.34 4.76
CA GLN A 4 -6.72 -14.45 5.92
C GLN A 4 -8.19 -14.15 6.26
N LEU A 5 -9.15 -14.48 5.39
CA LEU A 5 -10.59 -14.32 5.67
C LEU A 5 -11.08 -15.12 6.89
N ILE A 6 -10.43 -16.23 7.25
CA ILE A 6 -10.79 -17.00 8.46
C ILE A 6 -10.41 -16.26 9.76
N GLU A 7 -9.54 -15.26 9.65
CA GLU A 7 -9.05 -14.48 10.78
C GLU A 7 -10.12 -13.46 11.23
N ALA A 8 -10.86 -12.87 10.30
CA ALA A 8 -11.89 -11.86 10.56
C ALA A 8 -13.28 -12.48 10.78
N GLY A 9 -13.82 -12.35 12.00
CA GLY A 9 -15.28 -12.45 12.25
C GLY A 9 -15.96 -13.82 12.14
N VAL A 10 -15.27 -14.90 11.75
CA VAL A 10 -15.88 -16.23 11.59
C VAL A 10 -15.83 -17.03 12.90
N ASP A 11 -16.96 -17.51 13.39
CA ASP A 11 -17.04 -18.34 14.61
C ASP A 11 -16.80 -19.83 14.30
N VAL A 12 -15.53 -20.22 14.28
CA VAL A 12 -15.09 -21.59 13.99
C VAL A 12 -14.08 -22.07 15.02
N SER A 13 -14.14 -23.37 15.32
CA SER A 13 -13.22 -24.07 16.21
C SER A 13 -12.60 -25.25 15.46
N PHE A 14 -11.27 -25.35 15.48
CA PHE A 14 -10.52 -26.43 14.86
C PHE A 14 -9.68 -27.18 15.90
N ASP A 15 -9.52 -28.49 15.70
CA ASP A 15 -8.62 -29.32 16.50
C ASP A 15 -7.14 -29.03 16.23
N CYS A 16 -6.82 -28.55 15.04
CA CYS A 16 -5.46 -28.29 14.57
C CYS A 16 -5.48 -27.14 13.55
N VAL A 17 -4.49 -26.26 13.63
CA VAL A 17 -4.27 -25.18 12.66
C VAL A 17 -2.88 -25.31 12.07
N ILE A 18 -2.81 -25.32 10.74
CA ILE A 18 -1.56 -25.28 9.97
C ILE A 18 -1.59 -24.00 9.14
N ARG A 19 -0.54 -23.18 9.24
CA ARG A 19 -0.52 -21.83 8.67
C ARG A 19 0.88 -21.48 8.13
N SER A 20 0.92 -20.70 7.04
CA SER A 20 2.16 -20.06 6.59
C SER A 20 2.70 -19.07 7.64
N MET A 21 4.00 -19.03 7.83
CA MET A 21 4.66 -18.07 8.71
C MET A 21 4.30 -16.63 8.30
N ALA A 22 3.86 -15.82 9.25
CA ALA A 22 3.56 -14.40 9.05
C ALA A 22 3.65 -13.64 10.38
N ALA A 23 3.26 -12.36 10.38
CA ALA A 23 3.26 -11.50 11.55
C ALA A 23 2.61 -12.13 12.79
N LEU A 24 3.20 -11.90 13.98
CA LEU A 24 2.76 -12.48 15.25
C LEU A 24 1.27 -12.21 15.56
N PRO A 25 0.71 -11.01 15.34
CA PRO A 25 -0.72 -10.77 15.55
C PRO A 25 -1.63 -11.69 14.72
N SER A 26 -1.25 -11.95 13.48
CA SER A 26 -2.02 -12.80 12.57
C SER A 26 -1.85 -14.29 12.93
N VAL A 27 -0.69 -14.68 13.47
CA VAL A 27 -0.50 -15.99 14.12
C VAL A 27 -1.41 -16.15 15.34
N ALA A 28 -1.44 -15.15 16.22
CA ALA A 28 -2.29 -15.14 17.42
C ALA A 28 -3.79 -15.22 17.09
N GLN A 29 -4.20 -14.52 16.04
CA GLN A 29 -5.58 -14.55 15.56
C GLN A 29 -5.96 -15.93 15.02
N ALA A 30 -5.06 -16.57 14.26
CA ALA A 30 -5.25 -17.95 13.80
C ALA A 30 -5.27 -18.95 14.97
N SER A 31 -4.39 -18.78 15.98
CA SER A 31 -4.40 -19.64 17.17
C SER A 31 -5.67 -19.50 17.99
N GLY A 32 -6.33 -18.34 17.99
CA GLY A 32 -7.64 -18.13 18.61
C GLY A 32 -8.80 -18.89 17.95
N ARG A 33 -8.57 -19.55 16.81
CA ARG A 33 -9.52 -20.48 16.17
C ARG A 33 -9.17 -21.95 16.44
N CYS A 34 -7.98 -22.22 16.97
CA CYS A 34 -7.60 -23.55 17.42
C CYS A 34 -8.17 -23.77 18.83
N ASN A 35 -8.95 -24.82 19.04
CA ASN A 35 -9.56 -25.14 20.34
C ASN A 35 -10.39 -23.98 20.94
N ARG A 36 -11.05 -23.18 20.10
CA ARG A 36 -11.87 -22.03 20.50
C ARG A 36 -12.96 -22.36 21.51
N ASN A 37 -13.56 -23.56 21.42
CA ASN A 37 -14.63 -24.01 22.32
C ASN A 37 -14.11 -24.61 23.64
N ALA A 38 -12.79 -24.60 23.86
CA ALA A 38 -12.13 -25.18 25.04
C ALA A 38 -12.46 -26.67 25.27
N GLU A 39 -12.72 -27.42 24.20
CA GLU A 39 -12.99 -28.87 24.24
C GLU A 39 -11.78 -29.65 24.78
N ARG A 40 -10.58 -29.08 24.68
CA ARG A 40 -9.31 -29.59 25.24
C ARG A 40 -8.57 -28.50 26.01
N LYS A 41 -7.54 -28.89 26.79
CA LYS A 41 -6.70 -27.94 27.55
C LYS A 41 -5.79 -27.09 26.65
N CYS A 42 -5.23 -27.67 25.58
CA CYS A 42 -4.35 -26.99 24.63
C CYS A 42 -4.32 -27.78 23.30
N ARG A 43 -4.09 -27.08 22.19
CA ARG A 43 -3.90 -27.68 20.86
C ARG A 43 -2.77 -26.97 20.12
N THR A 44 -2.10 -27.73 19.26
CA THR A 44 -0.92 -27.25 18.53
C THR A 44 -1.32 -26.42 17.31
N VAL A 45 -0.58 -25.33 17.10
CA VAL A 45 -0.61 -24.54 15.87
C VAL A 45 0.73 -24.73 15.17
N TYR A 46 0.69 -25.19 13.93
CA TYR A 46 1.90 -25.43 13.13
C TYR A 46 2.15 -24.24 12.21
N LEU A 47 3.29 -23.56 12.43
CA LEU A 47 3.80 -22.54 11.54
C LEU A 47 4.75 -23.17 10.53
N VAL A 48 4.40 -23.07 9.25
CA VAL A 48 5.17 -23.65 8.15
C VAL A 48 5.88 -22.54 7.40
N LYS A 49 7.19 -22.70 7.20
CA LYS A 49 7.96 -21.82 6.32
C LYS A 49 7.76 -22.26 4.88
N THR A 50 6.99 -21.50 4.12
CA THR A 50 6.75 -21.74 2.70
C THR A 50 7.84 -21.07 1.87
N TYR A 51 8.78 -21.85 1.34
CA TYR A 51 9.78 -21.36 0.38
C TYR A 51 9.19 -21.38 -1.04
N ASN A 52 9.36 -20.29 -1.79
CA ASN A 52 8.97 -20.17 -3.21
C ASN A 52 7.48 -20.38 -3.55
N LEU A 53 6.61 -20.51 -2.56
CA LEU A 53 5.15 -20.60 -2.75
C LEU A 53 4.44 -19.25 -2.54
N GLU A 54 5.09 -18.31 -1.85
CA GLU A 54 4.52 -17.01 -1.49
C GLU A 54 5.48 -15.89 -1.94
N ASN A 55 5.06 -15.08 -2.91
CA ASN A 55 5.80 -13.90 -3.36
C ASN A 55 5.32 -12.68 -2.55
N LEU A 56 6.14 -12.24 -1.59
CA LEU A 56 5.90 -11.05 -0.77
C LEU A 56 6.72 -9.83 -1.22
N ASP A 57 7.35 -9.86 -2.40
CA ASP A 57 8.22 -8.77 -2.88
C ASP A 57 7.48 -7.44 -2.94
N ARG A 58 6.15 -7.50 -3.12
CA ARG A 58 5.24 -6.34 -3.26
C ARG A 58 4.45 -6.03 -2.00
N LEU A 59 4.64 -6.78 -0.92
CA LEU A 59 3.90 -6.65 0.33
C LEU A 59 4.90 -6.48 1.48
N PRO A 60 5.62 -5.35 1.52
CA PRO A 60 6.71 -5.13 2.46
C PRO A 60 6.26 -5.22 3.92
N GLU A 61 5.04 -4.79 4.27
CA GLU A 61 4.55 -4.94 5.66
C GLU A 61 4.42 -6.41 6.06
N LEU A 62 3.85 -7.24 5.17
CA LEU A 62 3.68 -8.68 5.44
C LEU A 62 5.04 -9.38 5.53
N ARG A 63 5.97 -9.01 4.64
CA ARG A 63 7.34 -9.51 4.66
C ARG A 63 8.04 -9.15 5.98
N ASN A 64 7.99 -7.88 6.37
CA ASN A 64 8.65 -7.39 7.58
C ASN A 64 8.04 -8.02 8.84
N GLY A 65 6.71 -8.16 8.89
CA GLY A 65 6.01 -8.84 9.98
C GLY A 65 6.43 -10.30 10.10
N ARG A 66 6.51 -11.01 8.97
CA ARG A 66 7.01 -12.39 8.93
C ARG A 66 8.46 -12.50 9.42
N GLU A 67 9.35 -11.61 8.98
CA GLU A 67 10.75 -11.63 9.42
C GLU A 67 10.90 -11.31 10.91
N ALA A 68 10.13 -10.35 11.44
CA ALA A 68 10.10 -10.06 12.87
C ALA A 68 9.66 -11.28 13.70
N THR A 69 8.61 -11.99 13.26
CA THR A 69 8.19 -13.26 13.90
C THR A 69 9.29 -14.31 13.81
N ARG A 70 9.95 -14.46 12.66
CA ARG A 70 11.06 -15.41 12.51
C ARG A 70 12.21 -15.09 13.46
N HIS A 71 12.59 -13.82 13.58
CA HIS A 71 13.65 -13.38 14.49
C HIS A 71 13.28 -13.61 15.96
N LEU A 72 12.02 -13.36 16.34
CA LEU A 72 11.52 -13.66 17.67
C LEU A 72 11.65 -15.16 17.98
N LEU A 73 11.16 -16.03 17.10
CA LEU A 73 11.21 -17.48 17.29
C LEU A 73 12.63 -18.04 17.41
N GLN A 74 13.63 -17.38 16.83
CA GLN A 74 15.04 -17.75 16.98
C GLN A 74 15.64 -17.38 18.34
N GLN A 75 15.04 -16.41 19.04
CA GLN A 75 15.51 -15.91 20.34
C GLN A 75 14.80 -16.61 21.51
N LEU A 76 13.61 -17.17 21.27
CA LEU A 76 12.81 -17.81 22.29
C LEU A 76 13.19 -19.27 22.54
N GLN A 77 12.94 -19.75 23.75
CA GLN A 77 13.02 -21.17 24.08
C GLN A 77 11.88 -21.94 23.39
N ARG A 78 12.09 -23.25 23.20
CA ARG A 78 11.13 -24.12 22.47
C ARG A 78 9.70 -24.08 23.01
N ASP A 79 9.55 -23.90 24.32
CA ASP A 79 8.26 -23.93 25.01
C ASP A 79 7.82 -22.54 25.52
N ALA A 80 8.44 -21.48 25.01
CA ALA A 80 8.06 -20.11 25.36
C ALA A 80 6.65 -19.77 24.87
N ASP A 81 5.92 -18.97 25.65
CA ASP A 81 4.60 -18.49 25.26
C ASP A 81 4.74 -17.26 24.34
N LEU A 82 4.40 -17.43 23.07
CA LEU A 82 4.45 -16.37 22.07
C LEU A 82 3.46 -15.23 22.34
N LEU A 83 2.43 -15.48 23.15
CA LEU A 83 1.37 -14.53 23.44
C LEU A 83 1.52 -13.88 24.82
N GLU A 84 2.62 -14.16 25.53
CA GLU A 84 2.93 -13.43 26.77
C GLU A 84 3.36 -11.99 26.45
N PRO A 85 3.14 -11.04 27.39
CA PRO A 85 3.42 -9.62 27.16
C PRO A 85 4.86 -9.35 26.71
N GLU A 86 5.84 -10.10 27.21
CA GLU A 86 7.25 -9.92 26.86
C GLU A 86 7.55 -10.35 25.42
N SER A 87 7.02 -11.49 24.98
CA SER A 87 7.15 -11.96 23.59
C SER A 87 6.47 -11.01 22.60
N ILE A 88 5.29 -10.49 22.95
CA ILE A 88 4.57 -9.50 22.14
C ILE A 88 5.35 -8.19 22.05
N LEU A 89 5.87 -7.68 23.17
CA LEU A 89 6.68 -6.47 23.18
C LEU A 89 7.95 -6.66 22.33
N ARG A 90 8.61 -7.81 22.48
CA ARG A 90 9.82 -8.13 21.72
C ARG A 90 9.56 -8.23 20.23
N TYR A 91 8.43 -8.80 19.82
CA TYR A 91 7.99 -8.79 18.43
C TYR A 91 7.92 -7.37 17.86
N TYR A 92 7.22 -6.46 18.55
CA TYR A 92 7.07 -5.09 18.05
C TYR A 92 8.39 -4.32 18.06
N GLN A 93 9.28 -4.57 19.03
CA GLN A 93 10.64 -4.02 18.99
C GLN A 93 11.40 -4.47 17.75
N LEU A 94 11.34 -5.76 17.40
CA LEU A 94 11.97 -6.29 16.18
C LEU A 94 11.32 -5.74 14.91
N TYR A 95 10.00 -5.63 14.89
CA TYR A 95 9.24 -5.10 13.76
C TYR A 95 9.56 -3.62 13.49
N TYR A 96 9.58 -2.79 14.53
CA TYR A 96 9.86 -1.34 14.42
C TYR A 96 11.35 -0.98 14.49
N ALA A 97 12.25 -1.93 14.72
CA ALA A 97 13.70 -1.68 14.61
C ALA A 97 14.15 -1.48 13.16
N GLU A 98 13.38 -1.97 12.19
CA GLU A 98 13.70 -1.83 10.77
C GLU A 98 13.57 -0.36 10.34
N SER A 99 14.64 0.21 9.77
CA SER A 99 14.71 1.64 9.43
C SER A 99 13.55 2.10 8.54
N GLN A 100 13.12 1.26 7.59
CA GLN A 100 11.98 1.55 6.73
C GLN A 100 10.66 1.70 7.51
N GLN A 101 10.47 0.96 8.61
CA GLN A 101 9.28 1.09 9.45
C GLN A 101 9.33 2.38 10.27
N GLN A 102 10.52 2.75 10.79
CA GLN A 102 10.71 3.97 11.56
C GLN A 102 10.40 5.22 10.72
N GLU A 103 10.88 5.24 9.47
CA GLU A 103 10.61 6.33 8.54
C GLU A 103 9.12 6.44 8.19
N ARG A 104 8.43 5.32 7.98
CA ARG A 104 7.01 5.30 7.59
C ARG A 104 6.05 5.61 8.74
N MET A 105 6.39 5.29 10.00
CA MET A 105 5.53 5.58 11.15
C MET A 105 5.24 7.06 11.32
N GLY A 106 6.14 7.92 10.83
CA GLY A 106 5.96 9.36 10.80
C GLY A 106 4.95 9.86 9.79
N ASP A 107 4.50 9.00 8.88
CA ASP A 107 3.72 9.35 7.69
C ASP A 107 4.34 10.56 6.96
N PRO A 108 5.51 10.36 6.32
CA PRO A 108 6.23 11.45 5.68
C PRO A 108 5.46 11.98 4.46
N VAL A 109 5.19 13.28 4.44
CA VAL A 109 4.46 13.97 3.37
C VAL A 109 5.32 15.06 2.74
N GLU A 110 5.26 15.21 1.42
CA GLU A 110 5.93 16.29 0.70
C GLU A 110 5.06 17.55 0.68
N LEU A 111 5.56 18.64 1.27
CA LEU A 111 4.89 19.94 1.21
C LEU A 111 5.15 20.63 -0.13
N LYS A 112 4.06 20.87 -0.88
CA LYS A 112 4.09 21.66 -2.13
C LYS A 112 4.32 23.14 -1.80
N GLY A 113 5.17 23.81 -2.58
CA GLY A 113 5.50 25.24 -2.43
C GLY A 113 6.89 25.56 -1.89
N TYR A 114 7.69 24.53 -1.59
CA TYR A 114 9.12 24.64 -1.25
C TYR A 114 9.99 24.21 -2.44
N ILE A 115 11.16 24.82 -2.60
CA ILE A 115 12.16 24.44 -3.62
C ILE A 115 13.52 24.27 -2.91
N PRO A 116 14.08 23.04 -2.82
CA PRO A 116 13.47 21.77 -3.20
C PRO A 116 12.23 21.43 -2.34
N PRO A 117 11.36 20.49 -2.77
CA PRO A 117 10.25 20.01 -1.97
C PRO A 117 10.72 19.60 -0.57
N LYS A 118 9.95 19.97 0.45
CA LYS A 118 10.26 19.66 1.84
C LYS A 118 9.41 18.48 2.31
N THR A 119 10.06 17.38 2.67
CA THR A 119 9.40 16.26 3.35
C THR A 119 9.25 16.58 4.83
N VAL A 120 8.05 16.39 5.37
CA VAL A 120 7.75 16.58 6.80
C VAL A 120 7.01 15.36 7.34
N ASN A 121 7.16 15.11 8.63
CA ASN A 121 6.48 14.03 9.32
C ASN A 121 5.09 14.52 9.78
N LEU A 122 4.02 13.86 9.33
CA LEU A 122 2.65 14.25 9.67
C LEU A 122 2.39 14.12 11.18
N PHE A 123 2.96 13.11 11.84
CA PHE A 123 2.86 12.96 13.29
C PHE A 123 3.53 14.12 14.03
N ASP A 124 4.66 14.66 13.53
CA ASP A 124 5.26 15.88 14.08
C ASP A 124 4.31 17.08 13.94
N LEU A 125 3.70 17.26 12.77
CA LEU A 125 2.72 18.33 12.55
C LEU A 125 1.51 18.24 13.50
N LEU A 126 1.08 17.03 13.86
CA LEU A 126 -0.04 16.76 14.77
C LEU A 126 0.35 16.78 16.25
N SER A 127 1.63 16.87 16.59
CA SER A 127 2.14 16.83 17.97
C SER A 127 2.81 18.15 18.37
N ASP A 128 4.12 18.17 18.50
CA ASP A 128 4.86 19.34 18.98
C ASP A 128 5.33 20.26 17.87
N ASN A 129 5.19 19.81 16.60
CA ASN A 129 5.64 20.51 15.40
C ASN A 129 7.09 20.99 15.56
N GLN A 130 7.95 20.08 16.00
CA GLN A 130 9.33 20.37 16.39
C GLN A 130 10.10 20.96 15.22
N GLU A 131 9.84 20.49 14.00
CA GLU A 131 10.49 21.00 12.79
C GLU A 131 10.21 22.50 12.56
N SER A 132 8.96 22.93 12.76
CA SER A 132 8.60 24.35 12.63
C SER A 132 9.16 25.19 13.79
N VAL A 133 9.22 24.62 15.00
CA VAL A 133 9.83 25.27 16.17
C VAL A 133 11.32 25.50 15.93
N LEU A 134 12.03 24.50 15.41
CA LEU A 134 13.45 24.60 15.06
C LEU A 134 13.67 25.66 13.98
N ALA A 135 12.91 25.60 12.88
CA ALA A 135 13.00 26.58 11.80
C ALA A 135 12.76 28.03 12.29
N TRP A 136 11.82 28.23 13.22
CA TRP A 136 11.57 29.55 13.82
C TRP A 136 12.75 30.03 14.67
N LYS A 137 13.36 29.14 15.47
CA LYS A 137 14.51 29.49 16.31
C LYS A 137 15.70 29.88 15.45
N GLU A 138 15.95 29.15 14.37
CA GLU A 138 17.01 29.44 13.41
C GLU A 138 16.79 30.79 12.71
N THR A 139 15.57 31.05 12.24
CA THR A 139 15.25 32.29 11.49
C THR A 139 15.26 33.53 12.40
N THR A 140 14.81 33.40 13.64
CA THR A 140 14.72 34.55 14.57
C THR A 140 15.94 34.72 15.46
N GLY A 141 16.84 33.73 15.51
CA GLY A 141 17.97 33.66 16.44
C GLY A 141 17.56 33.53 17.92
N LYS A 142 16.27 33.31 18.22
CA LYS A 142 15.77 33.25 19.59
C LYS A 142 15.84 31.81 20.13
N GLN A 143 16.36 31.66 21.34
CA GLN A 143 16.51 30.36 22.00
C GLN A 143 15.17 29.77 22.47
N LYS A 144 14.22 30.64 22.86
CA LYS A 144 12.94 30.24 23.43
C LYS A 144 11.82 30.51 22.44
N PHE A 145 11.10 29.45 22.07
CA PHE A 145 9.88 29.55 21.27
C PHE A 145 8.79 30.28 22.07
N PRO A 146 7.91 31.07 21.43
CA PRO A 146 6.83 31.75 22.14
C PRO A 146 5.94 30.75 22.88
N ASN A 147 5.39 31.18 24.02
CA ASN A 147 4.58 30.31 24.87
C ASN A 147 3.16 30.16 24.32
N TYR A 148 3.01 29.46 23.20
CA TYR A 148 1.71 29.07 22.66
C TYR A 148 1.21 27.79 23.33
N LEU A 149 -0.09 27.73 23.60
CA LEU A 149 -0.75 26.54 24.17
C LEU A 149 -0.66 25.34 23.23
N LEU A 150 -0.73 25.59 21.92
CA LEU A 150 -0.71 24.60 20.86
C LEU A 150 0.34 24.99 19.82
N ARG A 151 1.05 24.00 19.30
CA ARG A 151 2.09 24.13 18.27
C ARG A 151 1.76 23.36 16.98
N GLN A 152 0.74 22.51 17.05
CA GLN A 152 0.25 21.67 15.99
C GLN A 152 -0.14 22.48 14.75
N ALA A 153 0.22 21.96 13.59
CA ALA A 153 -0.17 22.50 12.29
C ALA A 153 -1.33 21.70 11.70
N PHE A 154 -2.47 21.61 12.40
CA PHE A 154 -3.62 20.79 12.00
C PHE A 154 -4.08 21.04 10.56
N ALA A 155 -4.17 22.30 10.13
CA ALA A 155 -4.59 22.64 8.77
C ALA A 155 -3.57 22.19 7.71
N THR A 156 -2.27 22.20 8.02
CA THR A 156 -1.24 21.68 7.13
C THR A 156 -1.29 20.15 7.11
N ALA A 157 -1.46 19.52 8.27
CA ALA A 157 -1.60 18.07 8.37
C ALA A 157 -2.81 17.57 7.58
N GLU A 158 -3.99 18.14 7.81
CA GLU A 158 -5.23 17.79 7.10
C GLU A 158 -5.07 17.88 5.58
N ARG A 159 -4.50 18.97 5.05
CA ARG A 159 -4.34 19.18 3.61
C ARG A 159 -3.40 18.19 2.94
N ASN A 160 -2.49 17.57 3.69
CA ASN A 160 -1.49 16.66 3.16
C ASN A 160 -1.71 15.20 3.60
N PHE A 161 -2.64 14.96 4.52
CA PHE A 161 -3.03 13.62 4.95
C PHE A 161 -3.86 12.94 3.86
N HIS A 162 -3.49 11.69 3.55
CA HIS A 162 -4.22 10.85 2.61
C HIS A 162 -4.54 9.53 3.33
N ALA A 163 -5.80 9.33 3.72
CA ALA A 163 -6.23 8.13 4.45
C ALA A 163 -5.96 6.82 3.67
N LEU A 164 -6.00 6.91 2.34
CA LEU A 164 -5.55 5.87 1.43
C LEU A 164 -4.59 6.54 0.46
N GLU A 165 -3.44 5.92 0.22
CA GLU A 165 -2.58 6.36 -0.87
C GLU A 165 -3.35 6.13 -2.18
N ASP A 166 -3.81 7.20 -2.83
CA ASP A 166 -4.51 7.13 -4.11
C ASP A 166 -3.46 6.96 -5.23
N ILE A 167 -2.70 5.86 -5.17
CA ILE A 167 -1.54 5.60 -6.06
C ILE A 167 -1.99 5.06 -7.42
N THR A 168 -3.17 5.45 -7.89
CA THR A 168 -3.62 5.05 -9.21
C THR A 168 -3.42 6.20 -10.19
N THR A 169 -2.67 5.92 -11.26
CA THR A 169 -2.57 6.83 -12.40
C THR A 169 -3.80 6.61 -13.28
N PRO A 170 -4.59 7.65 -13.59
CA PRO A 170 -5.73 7.51 -14.49
C PRO A 170 -5.25 7.26 -15.91
N VAL A 171 -5.73 6.19 -16.52
CA VAL A 171 -5.46 5.83 -17.92
C VAL A 171 -6.77 5.63 -18.66
N VAL A 172 -6.88 6.27 -19.83
CA VAL A 172 -8.03 6.06 -20.72
C VAL A 172 -7.86 4.72 -21.43
N VAL A 173 -8.87 3.86 -21.34
CA VAL A 173 -8.87 2.53 -21.92
C VAL A 173 -9.83 2.45 -23.12
N PRO A 174 -9.49 1.68 -24.16
CA PRO A 174 -10.34 1.51 -25.34
C PRO A 174 -11.43 0.44 -25.10
N TYR A 175 -12.28 0.64 -24.08
CA TYR A 175 -13.40 -0.26 -23.77
C TYR A 175 -14.50 -0.17 -24.82
N GLY A 176 -14.75 -1.26 -25.54
CA GLY A 176 -15.69 -1.29 -26.64
C GLY A 176 -15.41 -0.26 -27.75
N GLU A 177 -16.42 0.00 -28.59
CA GLU A 177 -16.29 0.98 -29.69
C GLU A 177 -16.22 2.43 -29.17
N ASP A 178 -17.01 2.77 -28.16
CA ASP A 178 -17.06 4.13 -27.60
C ASP A 178 -15.76 4.54 -26.92
N GLY A 179 -15.11 3.62 -26.20
CA GLY A 179 -13.81 3.88 -25.57
C GLY A 179 -12.69 4.03 -26.61
N ALA A 180 -12.73 3.24 -27.68
CA ALA A 180 -11.80 3.37 -28.79
C ALA A 180 -11.97 4.69 -29.56
N ASP A 181 -13.22 5.13 -29.80
CA ASP A 181 -13.50 6.45 -30.37
C ASP A 181 -13.01 7.57 -29.43
N MET A 182 -13.23 7.44 -28.12
CA MET A 182 -12.74 8.41 -27.15
C MET A 182 -11.22 8.52 -27.15
N ALA A 183 -10.49 7.40 -27.14
CA ALA A 183 -9.04 7.35 -27.23
C ALA A 183 -8.53 8.03 -28.53
N THR A 184 -9.20 7.78 -29.65
CA THR A 184 -8.89 8.40 -30.95
C THR A 184 -9.15 9.91 -30.92
N ARG A 185 -10.28 10.35 -30.36
CA ARG A 185 -10.64 11.76 -30.22
C ARG A 185 -9.65 12.52 -29.34
N LEU A 186 -9.20 11.92 -28.24
CA LEU A 186 -8.18 12.50 -27.36
C LEU A 186 -6.82 12.57 -28.03
N SER A 187 -6.51 11.63 -28.93
CA SER A 187 -5.27 11.61 -29.73
C SER A 187 -5.30 12.58 -30.92
N SER A 188 -6.47 13.05 -31.33
CA SER A 188 -6.63 14.00 -32.46
C SER A 188 -5.93 15.34 -32.22
N SER A 189 -5.75 16.17 -33.24
CA SER A 189 -5.13 17.50 -33.11
C SER A 189 -6.01 18.55 -32.41
N LYS A 190 -7.29 18.26 -32.12
CA LYS A 190 -8.23 19.22 -31.51
C LYS A 190 -7.82 19.64 -30.10
N PRO A 191 -8.02 20.90 -29.67
CA PRO A 191 -7.70 21.31 -28.31
C PRO A 191 -8.50 20.50 -27.28
N LEU A 192 -7.87 20.23 -26.13
CA LEU A 192 -8.52 19.54 -25.03
C LEU A 192 -9.61 20.46 -24.43
N THR A 193 -10.81 19.93 -24.23
CA THR A 193 -11.92 20.69 -23.63
C THR A 193 -12.39 20.06 -22.32
N PRO A 194 -12.95 20.83 -21.37
CA PRO A 194 -13.50 20.28 -20.13
C PRO A 194 -14.61 19.26 -20.38
N LYS A 195 -15.37 19.39 -21.47
CA LYS A 195 -16.39 18.42 -21.86
C LYS A 195 -15.75 17.09 -22.28
N MET A 196 -14.71 17.12 -23.10
CA MET A 196 -13.98 15.90 -23.49
C MET A 196 -13.41 15.16 -22.29
N LEU A 197 -12.85 15.88 -21.30
CA LEU A 197 -12.36 15.25 -20.08
C LEU A 197 -13.48 14.61 -19.26
N ARG A 198 -14.64 15.26 -19.14
CA ARG A 198 -15.83 14.69 -18.48
C ARG A 198 -16.35 13.45 -19.21
N ASP A 199 -16.38 13.48 -20.54
CA ASP A 199 -16.83 12.33 -21.34
C ASP A 199 -15.83 11.16 -21.21
N ALA A 200 -14.52 11.45 -21.15
CA ALA A 200 -13.47 10.46 -21.02
C ALA A 200 -13.44 9.75 -19.66
N GLN A 201 -13.92 10.38 -18.59
CA GLN A 201 -13.95 9.78 -17.24
C GLN A 201 -14.62 8.40 -17.20
N ARG A 202 -15.61 8.14 -18.07
CA ARG A 202 -16.31 6.86 -18.17
C ARG A 202 -15.42 5.72 -18.69
N PHE A 203 -14.33 6.06 -19.37
CA PHE A 203 -13.36 5.14 -19.94
C PHE A 203 -12.01 5.26 -19.23
N THR A 204 -11.97 5.82 -18.03
CA THR A 204 -10.74 5.97 -17.25
C THR A 204 -10.68 4.89 -16.19
N VAL A 205 -9.59 4.13 -16.19
CA VAL A 205 -9.27 3.15 -15.16
C VAL A 205 -8.00 3.61 -14.43
N GLY A 206 -8.02 3.54 -13.10
CA GLY A 206 -6.83 3.79 -12.30
C GLY A 206 -5.91 2.58 -12.32
N ILE A 207 -4.65 2.78 -12.72
CA ILE A 207 -3.60 1.74 -12.64
C ILE A 207 -2.59 2.06 -11.56
N THR A 208 -2.17 1.06 -10.81
CA THR A 208 -1.13 1.20 -9.77
C THR A 208 0.21 1.62 -10.37
N THR A 209 1.11 2.21 -9.58
CA THR A 209 2.48 2.54 -10.01
C THR A 209 3.21 1.34 -10.63
N ASN A 210 3.00 0.14 -10.08
CA ASN A 210 3.61 -1.09 -10.59
C ASN A 210 3.08 -1.50 -11.97
N GLU A 211 1.77 -1.38 -12.20
CA GLU A 211 1.16 -1.62 -13.51
C GLU A 211 1.63 -0.59 -14.52
N LYS A 212 1.71 0.69 -14.12
CA LYS A 212 2.22 1.77 -14.96
C LYS A 212 3.64 1.50 -15.44
N ILE A 213 4.56 1.11 -14.55
CA ILE A 213 5.95 0.79 -14.91
C ILE A 213 5.98 -0.36 -15.92
N ARG A 214 5.28 -1.46 -15.63
CA ARG A 214 5.24 -2.63 -16.53
C ARG A 214 4.66 -2.33 -17.91
N LEU A 215 3.55 -1.61 -17.95
CA LEU A 215 2.89 -1.24 -19.20
C LEU A 215 3.72 -0.23 -20.00
N ALA A 216 4.39 0.70 -19.32
CA ALA A 216 5.31 1.64 -19.97
C ALA A 216 6.53 0.93 -20.58
N ASP A 217 7.15 -0.01 -19.84
CA ASP A 217 8.30 -0.80 -20.32
C ASP A 217 7.95 -1.64 -21.57
N GLN A 218 6.69 -2.03 -21.71
CA GLN A 218 6.17 -2.79 -22.85
C GLN A 218 5.63 -1.90 -23.99
N GLY A 219 5.71 -0.56 -23.86
CA GLY A 219 5.16 0.37 -24.85
C GLY A 219 3.63 0.35 -24.94
N ALA A 220 2.95 -0.15 -23.91
CA ALA A 220 1.50 -0.26 -23.85
C ALA A 220 0.80 1.07 -23.48
N LEU A 221 1.54 2.05 -22.96
CA LEU A 221 1.03 3.37 -22.60
C LEU A 221 1.60 4.44 -23.53
N TYR A 222 0.73 5.33 -23.99
CA TYR A 222 1.16 6.52 -24.73
C TYR A 222 0.49 7.77 -24.16
N THR A 223 1.22 8.87 -24.19
CA THR A 223 0.76 10.16 -23.67
C THR A 223 0.43 11.11 -24.82
N VAL A 224 -0.69 11.80 -24.70
CA VAL A 224 -1.16 12.79 -25.68
C VAL A 224 -1.40 14.13 -24.99
N LYS A 225 -1.60 15.20 -25.78
CA LYS A 225 -1.85 16.56 -25.27
C LYS A 225 -0.75 17.05 -24.33
N GLU A 226 0.49 17.02 -24.81
CA GLU A 226 1.66 17.49 -24.05
C GLU A 226 1.82 16.78 -22.68
N GLY A 227 1.40 15.51 -22.62
CA GLY A 227 1.49 14.69 -21.41
C GLY A 227 0.26 14.77 -20.50
N ALA A 228 -0.78 15.53 -20.85
CA ALA A 228 -1.96 15.70 -20.01
C ALA A 228 -2.86 14.45 -19.92
N VAL A 229 -2.81 13.56 -20.92
CA VAL A 229 -3.66 12.36 -20.96
C VAL A 229 -2.80 11.14 -21.29
N THR A 230 -2.97 10.07 -20.51
CA THR A 230 -2.35 8.76 -20.76
C THR A 230 -3.42 7.80 -21.29
N ILE A 231 -3.11 7.10 -22.37
CA ILE A 231 -4.03 6.17 -23.04
C ILE A 231 -3.36 4.78 -23.14
N LEU A 232 -4.17 3.74 -22.91
CA LEU A 232 -3.75 2.34 -23.05
C LEU A 232 -3.87 1.88 -24.50
N ASN A 233 -2.85 1.16 -24.99
CA ASN A 233 -2.90 0.46 -26.26
C ASN A 233 -3.98 -0.64 -26.21
N LYS A 234 -4.80 -0.73 -27.26
CA LYS A 234 -5.88 -1.71 -27.39
C LYS A 234 -5.42 -3.16 -27.22
N GLU A 235 -4.18 -3.48 -27.61
CA GLU A 235 -3.62 -4.83 -27.45
C GLU A 235 -3.48 -5.27 -25.97
N TYR A 236 -3.53 -4.33 -25.03
CA TYR A 236 -3.38 -4.56 -23.59
C TYR A 236 -4.72 -4.41 -22.86
N TYR A 237 -5.83 -4.41 -23.59
CA TYR A 237 -7.17 -4.29 -23.04
C TYR A 237 -8.08 -5.41 -23.54
N ASP A 238 -8.67 -6.13 -22.61
CA ASP A 238 -9.60 -7.23 -22.83
C ASP A 238 -10.98 -6.80 -22.30
N ASP A 239 -12.03 -6.92 -23.12
CA ASP A 239 -13.36 -6.42 -22.75
C ASP A 239 -14.01 -7.19 -21.58
N GLU A 240 -13.56 -8.42 -21.30
CA GLU A 240 -14.04 -9.22 -20.16
C GLU A 240 -13.16 -9.07 -18.91
N LYS A 241 -11.83 -9.01 -19.09
CA LYS A 241 -10.84 -9.02 -17.99
C LYS A 241 -10.28 -7.64 -17.64
N GLY A 242 -10.44 -6.66 -18.53
CA GLY A 242 -9.88 -5.31 -18.39
C GLY A 242 -8.41 -5.23 -18.81
N ILE A 243 -7.62 -4.46 -18.07
CA ILE A 243 -6.21 -4.18 -18.38
C ILE A 243 -5.35 -5.44 -18.19
N GLN A 244 -4.51 -5.73 -19.17
CA GLN A 244 -3.57 -6.86 -19.16
C GLN A 244 -2.13 -6.35 -19.18
N THR A 245 -1.23 -6.99 -18.43
CA THR A 245 0.22 -6.66 -18.40
C THR A 245 1.05 -7.46 -19.40
N SER A 246 0.38 -8.08 -20.37
CA SER A 246 0.95 -8.82 -21.48
C SER A 246 -0.01 -8.63 -22.66
N PRO A 247 0.49 -8.49 -23.90
CA PRO A 247 -0.38 -8.28 -25.05
C PRO A 247 -1.33 -9.47 -25.21
N GLY A 248 -2.61 -9.17 -25.42
CA GLY A 248 -3.64 -10.14 -25.73
C GLY A 248 -3.29 -10.87 -27.03
N PHE A 249 -3.54 -12.19 -27.05
CA PHE A 249 -3.32 -12.99 -28.25
C PHE A 249 -4.33 -12.57 -29.33
N MET A 250 -3.89 -11.79 -30.33
CA MET A 250 -4.65 -11.68 -31.57
C MET A 250 -4.46 -12.97 -32.36
N PRO A 251 -5.48 -13.81 -32.60
CA PRO A 251 -5.36 -14.85 -33.59
C PRO A 251 -5.05 -14.17 -34.93
N ILE A 252 -3.92 -14.54 -35.54
CA ILE A 252 -3.57 -14.11 -36.88
C ILE A 252 -4.72 -14.53 -37.79
N GLN A 253 -5.54 -13.58 -38.24
CA GLN A 253 -6.49 -13.83 -39.31
C GLN A 253 -5.66 -13.91 -40.60
N PHE A 254 -5.38 -15.14 -41.03
CA PHE A 254 -4.97 -15.38 -42.41
C PHE A 254 -6.16 -15.05 -43.31
N ALA A 255 -5.98 -14.05 -44.18
CA ALA A 255 -6.86 -13.77 -45.31
C ALA A 255 -6.75 -14.85 -46.39
#